data_AF-A0A1F4RQ15-F1
#
_entry.id   AF-A0A1F4RQ15-F1
#
_cell.length_a   1.000
_cell.length_b   1.000
_cell.length_c   1.000
_cell.angle_alpha   90.00
_cell.angle_beta   90.00
_cell.angle_gamma   90.00
#
_symmetry.space_group_name_H-M   'P 1'
#
loop_
_entity.id
_entity.type
_entity.pdbx_description
1 polymer ?
#
loop_
_entity_poly.entity_id
_entity_poly.type
_entity_poly.pdbx_seq_one_letter_code
_entity_poly.pdbx_strand_id
1 'polypeptide(L)'
;MDSLNFPKPDKPKRRIVHAATSFLAPVFLSLIWINLPLLKNPVILPDKPVVAAKALSAQIENEKETAQAAGEWLSLRDERIFLENIHSLAKSDSFALVINLDDSVVALHIRGVNVLESKISSFRTSKGLTHLQKAGALPLWLSQPFRLTDACATVQKSPYKVIQAPKDSVEARKLKSKNPVPEQRGVYCRYEFSRHLRLDVYQAEKPSPTDWRAAFFRIFNYIDNAYFSSCVDVLKLRWPAHRLHISLEIPYSDAQAIYRALPENALAVVRL
;
A
#
# COMPACT_ATOMS: atom_id res chain seq x y z
N MET A 1 56.12 -37.57 35.65
CA MET A 1 56.55 -37.71 34.25
C MET A 1 56.02 -36.52 33.48
N ASP A 2 56.96 -35.63 33.21
CA ASP A 2 57.14 -34.73 32.08
C ASP A 2 56.12 -33.62 31.79
N SER A 3 56.46 -32.47 32.37
CA SER A 3 56.07 -31.12 31.97
C SER A 3 56.53 -30.79 30.54
N LEU A 4 55.57 -30.50 29.66
CA LEU A 4 55.81 -29.96 28.32
C LEU A 4 56.02 -28.44 28.38
N ASN A 5 57.26 -28.05 28.09
CA ASN A 5 57.75 -26.69 27.91
C ASN A 5 57.33 -26.18 26.51
N PHE A 6 56.67 -25.03 26.43
CA PHE A 6 56.46 -24.31 25.16
C PHE A 6 57.11 -22.91 25.20
N PRO A 7 57.76 -22.48 24.09
CA PRO A 7 58.53 -21.24 24.03
C PRO A 7 57.63 -19.99 23.96
N LYS A 8 58.06 -18.91 24.62
CA LYS A 8 57.42 -17.59 24.57
C LYS A 8 57.67 -16.90 23.20
N PRO A 9 56.65 -16.28 22.58
CA PRO A 9 56.84 -15.45 21.40
C PRO A 9 57.32 -14.03 21.74
N ASP A 10 58.26 -13.55 20.92
CA ASP A 10 58.90 -12.24 20.95
C ASP A 10 57.95 -11.07 20.62
N LYS A 11 58.13 -9.94 21.31
CA LYS A 11 57.38 -8.70 21.07
C LYS A 11 58.04 -7.86 19.97
N PRO A 12 57.31 -7.40 18.93
CA PRO A 12 57.85 -6.40 18.01
C PRO A 12 57.81 -4.98 18.61
N LYS A 13 58.89 -4.26 18.33
CA LYS A 13 59.32 -2.96 18.86
C LYS A 13 58.36 -1.81 18.45
N ARG A 14 57.89 -1.05 19.44
CA ARG A 14 57.22 0.25 19.29
C ARG A 14 58.22 1.30 18.80
N ARG A 15 58.10 1.76 17.55
CA ARG A 15 58.91 2.87 17.02
C ARG A 15 58.22 3.66 15.89
N ILE A 16 56.96 4.10 16.05
CA ILE A 16 56.29 4.97 15.05
C ILE A 16 55.49 6.16 15.65
N VAL A 17 55.40 6.34 16.97
CA VAL A 17 54.43 7.31 17.54
C VAL A 17 54.94 8.77 17.61
N HIS A 18 56.22 9.07 17.35
CA HIS A 18 56.74 10.43 17.60
C HIS A 18 56.70 11.41 16.41
N ALA A 19 56.20 11.02 15.23
CA ALA A 19 56.14 11.93 14.08
C ALA A 19 54.83 12.73 13.96
N ALA A 20 53.72 12.26 14.56
CA ALA A 20 52.40 12.87 14.35
C ALA A 20 52.05 14.02 15.33
N THR A 21 52.78 14.14 16.45
CA THR A 21 52.47 15.15 17.49
C THR A 21 53.05 16.53 17.20
N SER A 22 53.95 16.68 16.24
CA SER A 22 54.62 17.97 15.95
C SER A 22 53.84 18.88 14.98
N PHE A 23 52.91 18.33 14.19
CA PHE A 23 52.18 19.11 13.18
C PHE A 23 50.80 19.65 13.65
N LEU A 24 50.21 19.09 14.71
CA LEU A 24 48.87 19.50 15.18
C LEU A 24 48.88 20.69 16.15
N ALA A 25 49.99 20.93 16.86
CA ALA A 25 50.11 22.02 17.82
C ALA A 25 50.00 23.44 17.21
N PRO A 26 50.62 23.78 16.06
CA PRO A 26 50.52 25.13 15.51
C PRO A 26 49.15 25.45 14.90
N VAL A 27 48.40 24.43 14.43
CA VAL A 27 47.04 24.61 13.87
C VAL A 27 46.01 24.91 14.97
N PHE A 28 46.15 24.30 16.14
CA PHE A 28 45.28 24.58 17.27
C PHE A 28 45.49 25.98 17.84
N LEU A 29 46.75 26.45 17.90
CA LEU A 29 47.09 27.80 18.36
C LEU A 29 46.59 28.89 17.39
N SER A 30 46.63 28.66 16.07
CA SER A 30 46.09 29.61 15.10
C SER A 30 44.56 29.68 15.12
N LEU A 31 43.87 28.56 15.33
CA LEU A 31 42.41 28.54 15.52
C LEU A 31 41.97 29.32 16.77
N ILE A 32 42.74 29.24 17.87
CA ILE A 32 42.44 30.00 19.09
C ILE A 32 42.65 31.51 18.88
N TRP A 33 43.70 31.90 18.13
CA TRP A 33 43.98 33.31 17.85
C TRP A 33 42.96 33.95 16.90
N ILE A 34 42.48 33.20 15.90
CA ILE A 34 41.44 33.64 14.95
C ILE A 34 40.09 33.85 15.65
N ASN A 35 39.78 33.06 16.69
CA ASN A 35 38.51 33.18 17.43
C ASN A 35 38.57 34.17 18.62
N LEU A 36 39.76 34.64 19.02
CA LEU A 36 39.91 35.59 20.12
C LEU A 36 39.20 36.95 19.93
N PRO A 37 39.14 37.56 18.72
CA PRO A 37 38.40 38.81 18.53
C PRO A 37 36.87 38.65 18.53
N LEU A 38 36.34 37.43 18.41
CA LEU A 38 34.88 37.17 18.51
C LEU A 38 34.37 37.20 19.96
N LEU A 39 35.24 37.02 20.95
CA LEU A 39 34.87 37.04 22.38
C LEU A 39 34.81 38.44 22.99
N LYS A 40 35.39 39.46 22.33
CA LYS A 40 35.48 40.83 22.87
C LYS A 40 34.42 41.81 22.35
N ASN A 41 33.62 41.41 21.37
CA ASN A 41 32.43 42.15 20.98
C ASN A 41 31.22 41.46 21.60
N PRO A 42 30.65 41.96 22.71
CA PRO A 42 29.29 41.56 23.05
C PRO A 42 28.43 41.98 21.87
N VAL A 43 27.92 41.00 21.13
CA VAL A 43 26.81 41.26 20.21
C VAL A 43 25.72 41.82 21.11
N ILE A 44 25.50 43.13 21.03
CA ILE A 44 24.35 43.79 21.61
C ILE A 44 23.17 43.24 20.82
N LEU A 45 22.62 42.12 21.29
CA LEU A 45 21.31 41.68 20.86
C LEU A 45 20.38 42.83 21.21
N PRO A 46 19.66 43.43 20.24
CA PRO A 46 18.62 44.36 20.60
C PRO A 46 17.68 43.59 21.54
N ASP A 47 17.41 44.15 22.72
CA ASP A 47 16.28 43.75 23.56
C ASP A 47 15.02 43.94 22.72
N LYS A 48 14.69 42.93 21.91
CA LYS A 48 13.48 42.91 21.11
C LYS A 48 12.36 42.49 22.07
N PRO A 49 11.34 43.34 22.23
CA PRO A 49 10.45 43.28 23.37
C PRO A 49 9.60 42.01 23.29
N VAL A 50 9.29 41.45 24.45
CA VAL A 50 8.33 40.35 24.69
C VAL A 50 7.01 40.52 23.89
N VAL A 51 6.69 41.73 23.45
CA VAL A 51 5.57 42.09 22.57
C VAL A 51 5.65 41.43 21.17
N ALA A 52 6.84 41.27 20.58
CA ALA A 52 7.01 40.62 19.28
C ALA A 52 6.81 39.10 19.34
N ALA A 53 7.15 38.47 20.45
CA ALA A 53 6.92 37.04 20.67
C ALA A 53 5.43 36.71 20.80
N LYS A 54 4.64 37.60 21.42
CA LYS A 54 3.19 37.45 21.59
C LYS A 54 2.42 37.67 20.27
N ALA A 55 2.90 38.59 19.42
CA ALA A 55 2.33 38.79 18.09
C ALA A 55 2.64 37.60 17.15
N LEU A 56 3.85 37.05 17.23
CA LEU A 56 4.24 35.85 16.48
C LEU A 56 3.46 34.61 16.94
N SER A 57 3.25 34.43 18.25
CA SER A 57 2.46 33.31 18.77
C SER A 57 0.98 33.40 18.35
N ALA A 58 0.39 34.60 18.32
CA ALA A 58 -0.98 34.81 17.84
C ALA A 58 -1.12 34.60 16.32
N GLN A 59 -0.10 34.94 15.53
CA GLN A 59 -0.07 34.60 14.10
C GLN A 59 0.02 33.09 13.88
N ILE A 60 0.85 32.38 14.65
CA ILE A 60 0.97 30.92 14.60
C ILE A 60 -0.34 30.24 15.03
N GLU A 61 -1.04 30.77 16.03
CA GLU A 61 -2.35 30.26 16.46
C GLU A 61 -3.40 30.43 15.36
N ASN A 62 -3.51 31.61 14.74
CA ASN A 62 -4.41 31.83 13.60
C ASN A 62 -4.06 30.95 12.39
N GLU A 63 -2.77 30.76 12.08
CA GLU A 63 -2.33 29.85 11.00
C GLU A 63 -2.68 28.39 11.31
N LYS A 64 -2.59 27.97 12.57
CA LYS A 64 -3.02 26.63 13.00
C LYS A 64 -4.53 26.46 12.92
N GLU A 65 -5.32 27.42 13.37
CA GLU A 65 -6.79 27.39 13.30
C GLU A 65 -7.27 27.35 11.84
N THR A 66 -6.67 28.14 10.96
CA THR A 66 -6.99 28.11 9.52
C THR A 66 -6.58 26.81 8.85
N ALA A 67 -5.43 26.23 9.22
CA ALA A 67 -5.00 24.92 8.73
C ALA A 67 -5.91 23.79 9.24
N GLN A 68 -6.36 23.86 10.49
CA GLN A 68 -7.32 22.90 11.06
C GLN A 68 -8.67 22.99 10.34
N ALA A 69 -9.22 24.19 10.19
CA ALA A 69 -10.48 24.41 9.47
C ALA A 69 -10.40 23.94 8.01
N ALA A 70 -9.27 24.15 7.33
CA ALA A 70 -9.05 23.64 5.97
C ALA A 70 -9.00 22.10 5.93
N GLY A 71 -8.37 21.46 6.93
CA GLY A 71 -8.33 20.00 7.06
C GLY A 71 -9.72 19.40 7.29
N GLU A 72 -10.51 19.98 8.18
CA GLU A 72 -11.89 19.58 8.45
C GLU A 72 -12.79 19.73 7.21
N TRP A 73 -12.64 20.83 6.47
CA TRP A 73 -13.40 21.02 5.23
C TRP A 73 -13.07 19.97 4.18
N LEU A 74 -11.80 19.56 4.07
CA LEU A 74 -11.38 18.50 3.15
C LEU A 74 -11.96 17.13 3.54
N SER A 75 -11.92 16.76 4.83
CA SER A 75 -12.49 15.49 5.28
C SER A 75 -14.00 15.42 5.07
N LEU A 76 -14.73 16.50 5.36
CA LEU A 76 -16.17 16.60 5.10
C LEU A 76 -16.51 16.52 3.60
N ARG A 77 -15.63 17.04 2.75
CA ARG A 77 -15.79 16.96 1.29
C ARG A 77 -15.61 15.53 0.80
N ASP A 78 -14.60 14.83 1.28
CA ASP A 78 -14.33 13.43 0.90
C ASP A 78 -15.45 12.50 1.40
N GLU A 79 -15.93 12.73 2.63
CA GLU A 79 -17.08 12.03 3.18
C GLU A 79 -18.35 12.28 2.36
N ARG A 80 -18.62 13.54 1.97
CA ARG A 80 -19.76 13.88 1.11
C ARG A 80 -19.70 13.11 -0.22
N ILE A 81 -18.55 13.11 -0.89
CA ILE A 81 -18.36 12.41 -2.16
C ILE A 81 -18.59 10.91 -2.00
N PHE A 82 -18.06 10.34 -0.91
CA PHE A 82 -18.27 8.93 -0.59
C PHE A 82 -19.76 8.62 -0.40
N LEU A 83 -20.49 9.42 0.38
CA LEU A 83 -21.92 9.22 0.62
C LEU A 83 -22.76 9.40 -0.64
N GLU A 84 -22.45 10.40 -1.48
CA GLU A 84 -23.12 10.61 -2.78
C GLU A 84 -22.92 9.40 -3.70
N ASN A 85 -21.72 8.82 -3.72
CA ASN A 85 -21.43 7.61 -4.47
C ASN A 85 -22.19 6.39 -3.93
N ILE A 86 -22.21 6.19 -2.61
CA ILE A 86 -22.99 5.11 -1.97
C ILE A 86 -24.48 5.26 -2.29
N HIS A 87 -25.00 6.49 -2.23
CA HIS A 87 -26.38 6.79 -2.61
C HIS A 87 -26.65 6.47 -4.09
N SER A 88 -25.69 6.76 -4.98
CA SER A 88 -25.76 6.39 -6.39
C SER A 88 -25.77 4.86 -6.58
N LEU A 89 -24.93 4.13 -5.84
CA LEU A 89 -24.92 2.66 -5.84
C LEU A 89 -26.25 2.07 -5.37
N ALA A 90 -26.90 2.70 -4.38
CA ALA A 90 -28.17 2.22 -3.85
C ALA A 90 -29.32 2.25 -4.88
N LYS A 91 -29.20 3.08 -5.93
CA LYS A 91 -30.15 3.11 -7.05
C LYS A 91 -29.99 1.92 -8.01
N SER A 92 -28.84 1.26 -7.97
CA SER A 92 -28.54 0.07 -8.77
C SER A 92 -29.04 -1.20 -8.08
N ASP A 93 -29.58 -2.13 -8.87
CA ASP A 93 -30.00 -3.46 -8.41
C ASP A 93 -28.87 -4.51 -8.50
N SER A 94 -27.67 -4.08 -8.89
CA SER A 94 -26.52 -4.98 -9.02
C SER A 94 -25.64 -4.94 -7.77
N PHE A 95 -24.91 -6.03 -7.53
CA PHE A 95 -23.83 -6.02 -6.55
C PHE A 95 -22.80 -4.95 -6.88
N ALA A 96 -22.41 -4.19 -5.87
CA ALA A 96 -21.40 -3.16 -5.94
C ALA A 96 -20.32 -3.39 -4.89
N LEU A 97 -19.10 -3.01 -5.21
CA LEU A 97 -17.94 -3.15 -4.34
C LEU A 97 -17.68 -1.83 -3.63
N VAL A 98 -17.67 -1.82 -2.31
CA VAL A 98 -17.32 -0.65 -1.50
C VAL A 98 -16.00 -0.94 -0.82
N ILE A 99 -15.00 -0.10 -1.07
CA ILE A 99 -13.65 -0.24 -0.55
C ILE A 99 -13.37 0.98 0.31
N ASN A 100 -13.25 0.76 1.61
CA ASN A 100 -12.89 1.79 2.56
C ASN A 100 -11.50 1.48 3.09
N LEU A 101 -10.49 2.23 2.62
CA LEU A 101 -9.12 2.02 3.07
C LEU A 101 -8.86 2.65 4.44
N ASP A 102 -9.58 3.72 4.80
CA ASP A 102 -9.50 4.36 6.12
C ASP A 102 -9.88 3.36 7.22
N ASP A 103 -11.04 2.73 7.05
CA ASP A 103 -11.55 1.75 8.00
C ASP A 103 -10.97 0.34 7.77
N SER A 104 -10.17 0.16 6.71
CA SER A 104 -9.62 -1.14 6.29
C SER A 104 -10.69 -2.21 6.09
N VAL A 105 -11.77 -1.87 5.40
CA VAL A 105 -12.92 -2.73 5.12
C VAL A 105 -13.24 -2.77 3.64
N VAL A 106 -13.49 -3.98 3.12
CA VAL A 106 -14.12 -4.18 1.80
C VAL A 106 -15.49 -4.78 2.04
N ALA A 107 -16.51 -4.16 1.47
CA ALA A 107 -17.89 -4.59 1.58
C ALA A 107 -18.52 -4.80 0.21
N LEU A 108 -19.42 -5.77 0.13
CA LEU A 108 -20.24 -6.02 -1.04
C LEU A 108 -21.66 -5.53 -0.75
N HIS A 109 -22.12 -4.56 -1.52
CA HIS A 109 -23.41 -3.89 -1.32
C HIS A 109 -24.40 -4.28 -2.41
N ILE A 110 -25.69 -4.36 -2.05
CA ILE A 110 -26.81 -4.38 -3.01
C ILE A 110 -27.87 -3.39 -2.51
N ARG A 111 -28.32 -2.46 -3.37
CA ARG A 111 -29.36 -1.48 -3.02
C ARG A 111 -29.12 -0.76 -1.68
N GLY A 112 -27.85 -0.48 -1.35
CA GLY A 112 -27.46 0.18 -0.10
C GLY A 112 -27.36 -0.73 1.13
N VAL A 113 -27.66 -2.02 1.00
CA VAL A 113 -27.52 -3.02 2.08
C VAL A 113 -26.17 -3.73 1.95
N ASN A 114 -25.44 -3.84 3.06
CA ASN A 114 -24.21 -4.62 3.13
C ASN A 114 -24.53 -6.12 3.21
N VAL A 115 -24.02 -6.91 2.26
CA VAL A 115 -24.25 -8.35 2.15
C VAL A 115 -23.08 -9.16 2.70
N LEU A 116 -21.86 -8.67 2.46
CA LEU A 116 -20.63 -9.31 2.90
C LEU A 116 -19.64 -8.22 3.27
N GLU A 117 -19.04 -8.36 4.44
CA GLU A 117 -18.01 -7.46 4.93
C GLU A 117 -16.74 -8.26 5.20
N SER A 118 -15.62 -7.77 4.70
CA SER A 118 -14.30 -8.39 4.85
C SER A 118 -13.32 -7.35 5.37
N LYS A 119 -12.56 -7.74 6.38
CA LYS A 119 -11.45 -6.91 6.88
C LYS A 119 -10.25 -6.99 5.94
N ILE A 120 -9.62 -5.85 5.69
CA ILE A 120 -8.37 -5.73 4.95
C ILE A 120 -7.21 -5.94 5.92
N SER A 121 -6.37 -6.95 5.66
CA SER A 121 -5.19 -7.25 6.46
C SER A 121 -4.05 -6.26 6.17
N SER A 122 -3.85 -5.97 4.89
CA SER A 122 -2.91 -4.94 4.44
C SER A 122 -3.33 -4.39 3.08
N PHE A 123 -2.92 -3.17 2.77
CA PHE A 123 -3.13 -2.59 1.45
C PHE A 123 -1.90 -1.81 0.98
N ARG A 124 -1.78 -1.66 -0.33
CA ARG A 124 -0.74 -0.84 -0.98
C ARG A 124 -1.36 -0.01 -2.08
N THR A 125 -0.96 1.25 -2.16
CA THR A 125 -1.39 2.17 -3.21
C THR A 125 -0.23 2.55 -4.12
N SER A 126 -0.53 2.88 -5.38
CA SER A 126 0.48 3.33 -6.32
C SER A 126 0.93 4.76 -6.04
N LYS A 127 2.16 5.10 -6.43
CA LYS A 127 2.69 6.47 -6.33
C LYS A 127 1.86 7.49 -7.13
N GLY A 128 1.16 7.05 -8.18
CA GLY A 128 0.26 7.90 -8.94
C GLY A 128 -0.92 8.39 -8.09
N LEU A 129 -1.44 7.53 -7.20
CA LEU A 129 -2.55 7.88 -6.32
C LEU A 129 -2.12 8.90 -5.25
N THR A 130 -0.93 8.71 -4.67
CA THR A 130 -0.37 9.67 -3.71
C THR A 130 -0.04 11.02 -4.36
N HIS A 131 0.36 11.03 -5.64
CA HIS A 131 0.53 12.28 -6.39
C HIS A 131 -0.81 12.99 -6.63
N LEU A 132 -1.88 12.25 -6.96
CA LEU A 132 -3.22 12.84 -7.12
C LEU A 132 -3.76 13.44 -5.83
N GLN A 133 -3.48 12.81 -4.70
CA GLN A 133 -3.84 13.32 -3.37
C GLN A 133 -3.13 14.64 -3.09
N LYS A 134 -1.80 14.70 -3.31
CA LYS A 134 -1.01 15.94 -3.13
C LYS A 134 -1.42 17.07 -4.07
N ALA A 135 -1.87 16.73 -5.28
CA ALA A 135 -2.34 17.69 -6.27
C ALA A 135 -3.78 18.19 -6.02
N GLY A 136 -4.50 17.64 -5.02
CA GLY A 136 -5.90 17.99 -4.75
C GLY A 136 -6.90 17.53 -5.82
N ALA A 137 -6.48 16.70 -6.76
CA ALA A 137 -7.32 16.18 -7.85
C ALA A 137 -8.05 14.88 -7.48
N LEU A 138 -7.70 14.27 -6.33
CA LEU A 138 -8.26 13.01 -5.86
C LEU A 138 -9.79 13.05 -5.67
N PRO A 139 -10.39 14.08 -5.05
CA PRO A 139 -11.85 14.11 -4.84
C PRO A 139 -12.62 14.17 -6.17
N LEU A 140 -12.09 14.88 -7.16
CA LEU A 140 -12.67 14.91 -8.51
C LEU A 140 -12.59 13.53 -9.17
N TRP A 141 -11.47 12.82 -9.00
CA TRP A 141 -11.31 11.47 -9.53
C TRP A 141 -12.21 10.45 -8.82
N LEU A 142 -12.54 10.64 -7.54
CA LEU A 142 -13.46 9.80 -6.76
C LEU A 142 -14.94 10.19 -6.91
N SER A 143 -15.26 11.33 -7.55
CA SER A 143 -16.62 11.91 -7.62
C SER A 143 -17.73 11.05 -8.22
N GLN A 144 -17.39 9.94 -8.88
CA GLN A 144 -18.35 9.05 -9.53
C GLN A 144 -17.97 7.60 -9.20
N PRO A 145 -18.94 6.66 -9.18
CA PRO A 145 -18.62 5.26 -9.02
C PRO A 145 -17.83 4.74 -10.22
N PHE A 146 -16.86 3.89 -9.95
CA PHE A 146 -16.07 3.19 -10.94
C PHE A 146 -16.88 2.06 -11.56
N ARG A 147 -16.80 1.87 -12.88
CA ARG A 147 -17.48 0.75 -13.57
C ARG A 147 -16.45 -0.34 -13.86
N LEU A 148 -16.79 -1.58 -13.56
CA LEU A 148 -15.96 -2.73 -13.89
C LEU A 148 -15.90 -2.89 -15.42
N THR A 149 -14.68 -2.98 -15.95
CA THR A 149 -14.41 -3.18 -17.37
C THR A 149 -13.95 -4.61 -17.63
N ASP A 150 -13.05 -5.12 -16.79
CA ASP A 150 -12.51 -6.47 -16.92
C ASP A 150 -12.20 -7.06 -15.53
N ALA A 151 -12.27 -8.38 -15.43
CA ALA A 151 -11.96 -9.11 -14.21
C ALA A 151 -11.34 -10.47 -14.53
N CYS A 152 -10.22 -10.77 -13.87
CA CYS A 152 -9.56 -12.06 -14.00
C CYS A 152 -9.16 -12.62 -12.63
N ALA A 153 -9.26 -13.93 -12.47
CA ALA A 153 -8.86 -14.59 -11.23
C ALA A 153 -8.36 -16.01 -11.45
N THR A 154 -7.62 -16.51 -10.46
CA THR A 154 -7.20 -17.92 -10.41
C THR A 154 -8.37 -18.87 -10.17
N VAL A 155 -9.46 -18.36 -9.56
CA VAL A 155 -10.67 -19.13 -9.26
C VAL A 155 -11.70 -18.95 -10.36
N GLN A 156 -12.45 -20.01 -10.67
CA GLN A 156 -13.58 -19.94 -11.58
C GLN A 156 -14.75 -19.17 -10.96
N LYS A 157 -15.36 -18.29 -11.76
CA LYS A 157 -16.48 -17.45 -11.34
C LYS A 157 -17.74 -18.25 -11.03
N SER A 158 -18.07 -19.23 -11.87
CA SER A 158 -19.14 -20.20 -11.60
C SER A 158 -18.55 -21.62 -11.63
N PRO A 159 -18.32 -22.26 -10.47
CA PRO A 159 -17.80 -23.61 -10.43
C PRO A 159 -18.89 -24.59 -10.87
N TYR A 160 -18.66 -25.31 -11.97
CA TYR A 160 -19.53 -26.40 -12.38
C TYR A 160 -18.87 -27.74 -12.02
N LYS A 161 -19.70 -28.69 -11.56
CA LYS A 161 -19.27 -30.06 -11.30
C LYS A 161 -19.94 -30.98 -12.30
N VAL A 162 -19.16 -31.60 -13.18
CA VAL A 162 -19.65 -32.66 -14.04
C VAL A 162 -19.73 -33.93 -13.21
N ILE A 163 -20.94 -34.31 -12.80
CA ILE A 163 -21.20 -35.56 -12.10
C ILE A 163 -21.64 -36.58 -13.16
N GLN A 164 -20.90 -37.68 -13.27
CA GLN A 164 -21.37 -38.81 -14.07
C GLN A 164 -22.53 -39.49 -13.33
N ALA A 165 -23.61 -39.74 -14.05
CA ALA A 165 -24.76 -40.46 -13.49
C ALA A 165 -24.30 -41.87 -13.06
N PRO A 166 -24.65 -42.32 -11.85
CA PRO A 166 -24.36 -43.68 -11.41
C PRO A 166 -25.11 -44.66 -12.30
N LYS A 167 -24.43 -45.72 -12.74
CA LYS A 167 -25.07 -46.75 -13.57
C LYS A 167 -25.99 -47.64 -12.71
N ASP A 168 -25.58 -47.88 -11.46
CA ASP A 168 -26.26 -48.80 -10.54
C ASP A 168 -26.56 -48.21 -9.16
N SER A 169 -27.53 -48.79 -8.46
CA SER A 169 -27.96 -48.38 -7.10
C SER A 169 -26.86 -48.54 -6.04
N VAL A 170 -25.93 -49.48 -6.23
CA VAL A 170 -24.76 -49.70 -5.37
C VAL A 170 -23.72 -48.59 -5.57
N GLU A 171 -23.50 -48.15 -6.82
CA GLU A 171 -22.62 -47.01 -7.12
C GLU A 171 -23.23 -45.69 -6.61
N ALA A 172 -24.55 -45.54 -6.70
CA ALA A 172 -25.25 -44.38 -6.17
C ALA A 172 -25.05 -44.21 -4.65
N ARG A 173 -24.98 -45.30 -3.89
CA ARG A 173 -24.68 -45.26 -2.45
C ARG A 173 -23.25 -44.82 -2.16
N LYS A 174 -22.27 -45.20 -2.99
CA LYS A 174 -20.87 -44.78 -2.88
C LYS A 174 -20.65 -43.32 -3.28
N LEU A 175 -21.45 -42.80 -4.21
CA LEU A 175 -21.34 -41.41 -4.65
C LEU A 175 -21.83 -40.42 -3.58
N LYS A 176 -22.86 -40.78 -2.81
CA LYS A 176 -23.44 -39.94 -1.74
C LYS A 176 -22.47 -39.67 -0.57
N SER A 177 -21.48 -40.53 -0.34
CA SER A 177 -20.56 -40.38 0.80
C SER A 177 -19.33 -39.53 0.50
N LYS A 178 -19.02 -39.27 -0.78
CA LYS A 178 -17.83 -38.52 -1.18
C LYS A 178 -18.17 -37.04 -1.37
N ASN A 179 -18.37 -36.33 -0.26
CA ASN A 179 -18.29 -34.87 -0.28
C ASN A 179 -16.83 -34.48 -0.55
N PRO A 180 -16.49 -33.91 -1.72
CA PRO A 180 -15.13 -33.49 -1.96
C PRO A 180 -14.83 -32.33 -0.99
N VAL A 181 -13.76 -32.49 -0.20
CA VAL A 181 -13.18 -31.37 0.54
C VAL A 181 -12.75 -30.33 -0.49
N PRO A 182 -13.17 -29.06 -0.36
CA PRO A 182 -12.71 -28.02 -1.28
C PRO A 182 -11.19 -27.90 -1.18
N GLU A 183 -10.48 -28.15 -2.28
CA GLU A 183 -9.05 -27.88 -2.36
C GLU A 183 -8.84 -26.39 -2.13
N GLN A 184 -8.18 -26.04 -1.02
CA GLN A 184 -7.77 -24.67 -0.72
C GLN A 184 -6.63 -24.29 -1.65
N ARG A 185 -6.97 -23.72 -2.81
CA ARG A 185 -6.02 -23.19 -3.79
C ARG A 185 -5.84 -21.70 -3.59
N GLY A 186 -4.65 -21.16 -3.78
CA GLY A 186 -4.40 -19.71 -3.65
C GLY A 186 -5.37 -18.84 -4.48
N VAL A 187 -6.01 -17.84 -3.85
CA VAL A 187 -6.91 -16.91 -4.53
C VAL A 187 -6.19 -15.63 -4.88
N TYR A 188 -6.27 -15.28 -6.15
CA TYR A 188 -5.86 -13.99 -6.65
C TYR A 188 -6.94 -13.51 -7.62
N CYS A 189 -7.36 -12.26 -7.45
CA CYS A 189 -8.35 -11.61 -8.30
C CYS A 189 -7.81 -10.24 -8.71
N ARG A 190 -7.96 -9.90 -9.97
CA ARG A 190 -7.67 -8.58 -10.52
C ARG A 190 -8.94 -8.04 -11.15
N TYR A 191 -9.22 -6.79 -10.85
CA TYR A 191 -10.32 -6.03 -11.42
C TYR A 191 -9.76 -4.78 -12.10
N GLU A 192 -10.14 -4.56 -13.34
CA GLU A 192 -9.88 -3.32 -14.06
C GLU A 192 -11.17 -2.52 -14.15
N PHE A 193 -11.14 -1.30 -13.62
CA PHE A 193 -12.26 -0.39 -13.60
C PHE A 193 -12.07 0.76 -14.60
N SER A 194 -13.14 1.52 -14.82
CA SER A 194 -13.10 2.78 -15.53
C SER A 194 -12.06 3.74 -14.93
N ARG A 195 -11.61 4.72 -15.73
CA ARG A 195 -10.56 5.69 -15.33
C ARG A 195 -9.22 5.05 -14.93
N HIS A 196 -8.92 3.88 -15.50
CA HIS A 196 -7.66 3.14 -15.32
C HIS A 196 -7.29 2.82 -13.87
N LEU A 197 -8.32 2.60 -13.02
CA LEU A 197 -8.12 2.02 -11.69
C LEU A 197 -8.00 0.50 -11.81
N ARG A 198 -6.90 -0.04 -11.29
CA ARG A 198 -6.70 -1.48 -11.11
C ARG A 198 -6.79 -1.83 -9.63
N LEU A 199 -7.58 -2.83 -9.31
CA LEU A 199 -7.68 -3.41 -7.99
C LEU A 199 -7.17 -4.85 -8.04
N ASP A 200 -6.08 -5.10 -7.34
CA ASP A 200 -5.54 -6.44 -7.17
C ASP A 200 -5.86 -6.94 -5.76
N VAL A 201 -6.51 -8.08 -5.65
CA VAL A 201 -6.92 -8.72 -4.40
C VAL A 201 -6.11 -10.00 -4.21
N TYR A 202 -5.36 -10.03 -3.12
CA TYR A 202 -4.51 -11.13 -2.69
C TYR A 202 -5.10 -11.82 -1.47
N GLN A 203 -4.85 -13.12 -1.37
CA GLN A 203 -5.12 -13.88 -0.17
C GLN A 203 -4.14 -13.50 0.94
N ALA A 204 -4.66 -13.26 2.15
CA ALA A 204 -3.85 -12.94 3.33
C ALA A 204 -3.16 -14.18 3.93
N GLU A 205 -3.77 -15.37 3.85
CA GLU A 205 -3.12 -16.59 4.34
C GLU A 205 -1.98 -17.03 3.41
N LYS A 206 -0.95 -17.65 3.99
CA LYS A 206 0.18 -18.18 3.20
C LYS A 206 -0.35 -19.26 2.25
N PRO A 207 -0.13 -19.14 0.93
CA PRO A 207 -0.53 -20.19 0.01
C PRO A 207 0.22 -21.47 0.36
N SER A 208 -0.43 -22.61 0.15
CA SER A 208 0.24 -23.90 0.26
C SER A 208 1.48 -23.90 -0.66
N PRO A 209 2.65 -24.40 -0.21
CA PRO A 209 3.87 -24.44 -1.03
C PRO A 209 3.71 -25.21 -2.35
N THR A 210 2.62 -25.97 -2.51
CA THR A 210 2.28 -26.71 -3.73
C THR A 210 1.59 -25.84 -4.82
N ASP A 211 1.14 -24.62 -4.50
CA ASP A 211 0.40 -23.75 -5.42
C ASP A 211 1.32 -22.91 -6.32
N TRP A 212 2.03 -23.57 -7.23
CA TRP A 212 2.85 -22.90 -8.25
C TRP A 212 2.06 -21.91 -9.10
N ARG A 213 0.75 -22.14 -9.31
CA ARG A 213 -0.11 -21.24 -10.10
C ARG A 213 -0.32 -19.90 -9.42
N ALA A 214 -0.50 -19.85 -8.11
CA ALA A 214 -0.66 -18.59 -7.38
C ALA A 214 0.66 -17.80 -7.38
N ALA A 215 1.79 -18.49 -7.23
CA ALA A 215 3.12 -17.89 -7.36
C ALA A 215 3.40 -17.40 -8.79
N PHE A 216 3.07 -18.21 -9.80
CA PHE A 216 3.23 -17.87 -11.22
C PHE A 216 2.34 -16.70 -11.60
N PHE A 217 1.07 -16.68 -11.20
CA PHE A 217 0.21 -15.52 -11.43
C PHE A 217 0.75 -14.27 -10.73
N ARG A 218 1.27 -14.34 -9.50
CA ARG A 218 1.94 -13.20 -8.86
C ARG A 218 3.13 -12.68 -9.68
N ILE A 219 3.97 -13.58 -10.20
CA ILE A 219 5.16 -13.25 -10.98
C ILE A 219 4.79 -12.71 -12.36
N PHE A 220 3.92 -13.40 -13.10
CA PHE A 220 3.42 -12.96 -14.39
C PHE A 220 2.68 -11.63 -14.27
N ASN A 221 1.88 -11.41 -13.24
CA ASN A 221 1.21 -10.13 -13.05
C ASN A 221 2.14 -8.97 -12.67
N TYR A 222 3.26 -9.27 -12.01
CA TYR A 222 4.32 -8.31 -11.77
C TYR A 222 5.08 -7.97 -13.07
N ILE A 223 5.22 -8.93 -13.98
CA ILE A 223 6.00 -8.81 -15.23
C ILE A 223 5.16 -8.30 -16.43
N ASP A 224 3.95 -8.84 -16.63
CA ASP A 224 3.19 -8.79 -17.89
C ASP A 224 2.69 -7.41 -18.30
N ASN A 225 2.32 -6.52 -17.36
CA ASN A 225 1.56 -5.32 -17.74
C ASN A 225 2.08 -3.99 -17.19
N ALA A 226 3.19 -4.00 -16.46
CA ALA A 226 3.83 -2.77 -15.98
C ALA A 226 5.20 -2.56 -16.63
N TYR A 227 6.00 -3.62 -16.79
CA TYR A 227 7.33 -3.51 -17.40
C TYR A 227 7.27 -3.68 -18.92
N PHE A 228 6.63 -4.74 -19.42
CA PHE A 228 6.67 -5.02 -20.85
C PHE A 228 5.92 -3.97 -21.68
N SER A 229 4.72 -3.58 -21.25
CA SER A 229 3.95 -2.50 -21.89
C SER A 229 4.68 -1.16 -21.81
N SER A 230 5.28 -0.82 -20.66
CA SER A 230 6.05 0.43 -20.53
C SER A 230 7.31 0.41 -21.38
N CYS A 231 8.01 -0.72 -21.49
CA CYS A 231 9.16 -0.86 -22.37
C CYS A 231 8.74 -0.75 -23.85
N VAL A 232 7.63 -1.38 -24.25
CA VAL A 232 7.10 -1.27 -25.62
C VAL A 232 6.63 0.15 -25.92
N ASP A 233 6.01 0.84 -24.97
CA ASP A 233 5.55 2.22 -25.13
C ASP A 233 6.74 3.19 -25.21
N VAL A 234 7.75 3.01 -24.35
CA VAL A 234 9.03 3.76 -24.43
C VAL A 234 9.72 3.50 -25.76
N LEU A 235 9.75 2.25 -26.24
CA LEU A 235 10.30 1.90 -27.56
C LEU A 235 9.51 2.56 -28.71
N LYS A 236 8.19 2.73 -28.53
CA LYS A 236 7.30 3.44 -29.46
C LYS A 236 7.29 4.96 -29.25
N LEU A 237 8.16 5.51 -28.41
CA LEU A 237 8.19 6.93 -28.01
C LEU A 237 6.83 7.45 -27.48
N ARG A 238 6.01 6.56 -26.92
CA ARG A 238 4.76 6.92 -26.25
C ARG A 238 5.02 6.98 -24.75
N TRP A 239 4.50 8.03 -24.12
CA TRP A 239 4.55 8.14 -22.68
C TRP A 239 3.72 6.99 -22.08
N PRO A 240 4.31 6.18 -21.18
CA PRO A 240 3.59 5.07 -20.58
C PRO A 240 2.41 5.61 -19.77
N ALA A 241 1.22 5.10 -20.04
CA ALA A 241 0.03 5.47 -19.28
C ALA A 241 0.17 4.93 -17.84
N HIS A 242 0.36 5.83 -16.87
CA HIS A 242 0.39 5.43 -15.47
C HIS A 242 -0.99 4.92 -15.05
N ARG A 243 -1.07 3.63 -14.71
CA ARG A 243 -2.28 3.03 -14.13
C ARG A 243 -2.31 3.28 -12.63
N LEU A 244 -3.46 3.70 -12.12
CA LEU A 244 -3.70 3.84 -10.69
C LEU A 244 -4.01 2.45 -10.15
N HIS A 245 -3.31 2.05 -9.09
CA HIS A 245 -3.36 0.67 -8.64
C HIS A 245 -3.46 0.62 -7.11
N ILE A 246 -4.39 -0.21 -6.64
CA ILE A 246 -4.64 -0.53 -5.24
C ILE A 246 -4.51 -2.05 -5.10
N SER A 247 -3.64 -2.50 -4.20
CA SER A 247 -3.52 -3.91 -3.82
C SER A 247 -4.10 -4.11 -2.44
N LEU A 248 -4.96 -5.11 -2.26
CA LEU A 248 -5.57 -5.47 -0.99
C LEU A 248 -5.22 -6.91 -0.62
N GLU A 249 -4.98 -7.18 0.66
CA GLU A 249 -4.87 -8.52 1.22
C GLU A 249 -6.09 -8.81 2.09
N ILE A 250 -6.89 -9.81 1.71
CA ILE A 250 -8.12 -10.21 2.41
C ILE A 250 -8.17 -11.74 2.62
N PRO A 251 -9.02 -12.26 3.51
CA PRO A 251 -9.16 -13.70 3.75
C PRO A 251 -9.58 -14.48 2.50
N TYR A 252 -9.17 -15.75 2.41
CA TYR A 252 -9.48 -16.64 1.29
C TYR A 252 -10.97 -16.74 0.97
N SER A 253 -11.80 -16.99 1.98
CA SER A 253 -13.24 -17.18 1.84
C SER A 253 -13.89 -15.96 1.20
N ASP A 254 -13.45 -14.79 1.64
CA ASP A 254 -14.08 -13.51 1.33
C ASP A 254 -13.63 -13.05 -0.05
N ALA A 255 -12.35 -13.22 -0.40
CA ALA A 255 -11.86 -13.00 -1.76
C ALA A 255 -12.62 -13.85 -2.79
N GLN A 256 -12.80 -15.13 -2.48
CA GLN A 256 -13.55 -16.03 -3.34
C GLN A 256 -15.03 -15.63 -3.44
N ALA A 257 -15.66 -15.26 -2.32
CA ALA A 257 -17.06 -14.84 -2.30
C ALA A 257 -17.27 -13.56 -3.10
N ILE A 258 -16.44 -12.53 -2.90
CA ILE A 258 -16.48 -11.25 -3.62
C ILE A 258 -16.35 -11.48 -5.12
N TYR A 259 -15.36 -12.26 -5.56
CA TYR A 259 -15.13 -12.51 -6.98
C TYR A 259 -16.30 -13.23 -7.66
N ARG A 260 -16.91 -14.20 -6.97
CA ARG A 260 -18.06 -14.94 -7.49
C ARG A 260 -19.33 -14.11 -7.52
N ALA A 261 -19.51 -13.20 -6.55
CA ALA A 261 -20.70 -12.38 -6.44
C ALA A 261 -20.70 -11.17 -7.38
N LEU A 262 -19.53 -10.65 -7.77
CA LEU A 262 -19.45 -9.46 -8.62
C LEU A 262 -19.88 -9.74 -10.07
N PRO A 263 -20.90 -9.05 -10.61
CA PRO A 263 -21.29 -9.16 -12.01
C PRO A 263 -20.26 -8.49 -12.94
N GLU A 264 -20.39 -8.69 -14.26
CA GLU A 264 -19.47 -8.10 -15.24
C GLU A 264 -19.54 -6.57 -15.31
N ASN A 265 -20.71 -5.99 -15.06
CA ASN A 265 -20.95 -4.55 -15.04
C ASN A 265 -21.01 -3.98 -13.61
N ALA A 266 -20.30 -4.59 -12.66
CA ALA A 266 -20.34 -4.14 -11.28
C ALA A 266 -19.84 -2.70 -11.14
N LEU A 267 -20.34 -2.00 -10.13
CA LEU A 267 -19.84 -0.68 -9.75
C LEU A 267 -18.94 -0.80 -8.54
N ALA A 268 -17.97 0.10 -8.40
CA ALA A 268 -17.10 0.18 -7.24
C ALA A 268 -16.97 1.61 -6.73
N VAL A 269 -16.87 1.76 -5.41
CA VAL A 269 -16.64 3.02 -4.71
C VAL A 269 -15.46 2.85 -3.79
N VAL A 270 -14.58 3.85 -3.78
CA VAL A 270 -13.32 3.82 -3.02
C VAL A 270 -13.24 5.04 -2.12
N ARG A 271 -12.81 4.84 -0.88
CA ARG A 271 -12.45 5.86 0.10
C ARG A 271 -11.00 5.64 0.56
N LEU A 272 -10.24 6.73 0.72
CA LEU A 272 -8.78 6.79 0.91
C LEU A 272 -8.38 7.78 2.00
#